data_AF-A0A452YIW1-F1
#
_entry.id   AF-A0A452YIW1-F1
#
_cell.length_a   1.000
_cell.length_b   1.000
_cell.length_c   1.000
_cell.angle_alpha   90.00
_cell.angle_beta   90.00
_cell.angle_gamma   90.00
#
_symmetry.space_group_name_H-M   'P 1'
#
loop_
_entity.id
_entity.type
_entity.pdbx_description
1 polymer ?
#
loop_
_entity_poly.entity_id
_entity_poly.type
_entity_poly.pdbx_seq_one_letter_code
_entity_poly.pdbx_strand_id
1 'polypeptide(L)'
;LLRSIPLATAQIQTMTVPPSPEPFRVFVGYDPKEHEAYEVCRRSLIRHATVPLDVRPIRQPDLRASGLYWRTRGHMESTEFSFTRFLTPFLAGHPKNVAALTPDAVSTKTGAFLHRFSWLDDDEIGEVPFVWNFLVGHNKVDPDDPTTQPKALHYTCGGPWFDRYRDCEFADLWIKEAEELRAEKEKRRAEKERLELEDDEGN
;
A
#
# COMPACT_ATOMS: atom_id res chain seq x y z
N LEU A 1 -11.61 43.81 -36.09
CA LEU A 1 -10.58 42.81 -35.76
C LEU A 1 -11.04 42.03 -34.53
N LEU A 2 -11.90 41.04 -34.74
CA LEU A 2 -12.35 40.09 -33.71
C LEU A 2 -12.19 38.70 -34.36
N ARG A 3 -11.10 38.00 -34.04
CA ARG A 3 -10.92 36.60 -34.42
C ARG A 3 -11.28 35.76 -33.20
N SER A 4 -12.41 35.07 -33.30
CA SER A 4 -12.80 34.02 -32.36
C SER A 4 -11.79 32.88 -32.45
N ILE A 5 -11.20 32.50 -31.31
CA ILE A 5 -10.37 31.31 -31.17
C ILE A 5 -11.34 30.14 -30.85
N PRO A 6 -11.34 29.04 -31.61
CA PRO A 6 -12.14 27.88 -31.26
C PRO A 6 -11.54 27.19 -30.03
N LEU A 7 -12.38 26.98 -29.02
CA LEU A 7 -12.08 26.16 -27.84
C LEU A 7 -11.92 24.71 -28.31
N ALA A 8 -10.68 24.22 -28.37
CA ALA A 8 -10.42 22.82 -28.64
C ALA A 8 -10.83 22.01 -27.40
N THR A 9 -11.88 21.21 -27.53
CA THR A 9 -12.27 20.19 -26.56
C THR A 9 -11.14 19.17 -26.47
N ALA A 10 -10.29 19.28 -25.45
CA ALA A 10 -9.32 18.26 -25.12
C ALA A 10 -10.09 17.01 -24.67
N GLN A 11 -10.22 16.03 -25.57
CA GLN A 11 -10.65 14.70 -25.21
C GLN A 11 -9.59 14.12 -24.28
N ILE A 12 -9.96 13.88 -23.01
CA ILE A 12 -9.16 13.06 -22.10
C ILE A 12 -9.18 11.66 -22.67
N GLN A 13 -8.19 11.35 -23.51
CA GLN A 13 -7.96 10.00 -23.98
C GLN A 13 -7.41 9.23 -22.79
N THR A 14 -8.30 8.50 -22.10
CA THR A 14 -7.87 7.50 -21.12
C THR A 14 -6.97 6.52 -21.84
N MET A 15 -5.66 6.64 -21.65
CA MET A 15 -4.70 5.65 -22.14
C MET A 15 -4.95 4.37 -21.36
N THR A 16 -5.78 3.49 -21.90
CA THR A 16 -5.89 2.12 -21.41
C THR A 16 -4.63 1.40 -21.86
N VAL A 17 -3.60 1.45 -21.02
CA VAL A 17 -2.45 0.55 -21.15
C VAL A 17 -3.01 -0.87 -21.08
N PRO A 18 -2.78 -1.73 -22.10
CA PRO A 18 -3.25 -3.10 -22.05
C PRO A 18 -2.67 -3.79 -20.81
N PRO A 19 -3.45 -4.61 -20.09
CA PRO A 19 -2.96 -5.26 -18.89
C PRO A 19 -1.73 -6.11 -19.25
N SER A 20 -0.62 -5.85 -18.56
CA SER A 20 0.54 -6.75 -18.58
C SER A 20 0.09 -8.14 -18.12
N PRO A 21 0.60 -9.25 -18.69
CA PRO A 21 0.34 -10.59 -18.17
C PRO A 21 0.89 -10.76 -16.74
N GLU A 22 1.84 -9.93 -16.32
CA GLU A 22 2.37 -9.95 -14.96
C GLU A 22 1.46 -9.18 -13.99
N PRO A 23 1.18 -9.73 -12.80
CA PRO A 23 0.42 -9.03 -11.78
C PRO A 23 1.02 -7.67 -11.42
N PHE A 24 0.15 -6.69 -11.17
CA PHE A 24 0.57 -5.38 -10.71
C PHE A 24 1.15 -5.47 -9.29
N ARG A 25 2.38 -5.02 -9.12
CA ARG A 25 3.12 -5.13 -7.85
C ARG A 25 2.71 -4.01 -6.89
N VAL A 26 2.29 -4.39 -5.69
CA VAL A 26 1.97 -3.47 -4.59
C VAL A 26 2.88 -3.79 -3.42
N PHE A 27 3.61 -2.80 -2.93
CA PHE A 27 4.48 -2.95 -1.76
C PHE A 27 3.88 -2.22 -0.56
N VAL A 28 3.72 -2.93 0.56
CA VAL A 28 3.10 -2.39 1.77
C VAL A 28 4.14 -2.34 2.88
N GLY A 29 4.28 -1.17 3.52
CA GLY A 29 5.11 -1.04 4.72
C GLY A 29 4.64 -2.02 5.80
N TYR A 30 5.57 -2.75 6.41
CA TYR A 30 5.24 -3.84 7.32
C TYR A 30 5.82 -3.61 8.71
N ASP A 31 4.97 -3.72 9.73
CA ASP A 31 5.37 -3.80 11.13
C ASP A 31 4.80 -5.10 11.73
N PRO A 32 5.64 -5.99 12.31
CA PRO A 32 5.16 -7.23 12.92
C PRO A 32 4.09 -7.01 14.00
N LYS A 33 4.10 -5.85 14.68
CA LYS A 33 3.10 -5.51 15.71
C LYS A 33 1.73 -5.22 15.12
N GLU A 34 1.67 -4.91 13.83
CA GLU A 34 0.45 -4.55 13.09
C GLU A 34 0.18 -5.53 11.94
N HIS A 35 0.58 -6.79 12.11
CA HIS A 35 0.44 -7.83 11.08
C HIS A 35 -1.01 -7.98 10.58
N GLU A 36 -2.00 -7.89 11.48
CA GLU A 36 -3.41 -7.97 11.09
C GLU A 36 -3.81 -6.84 10.15
N ALA A 37 -3.35 -5.62 10.40
CA ALA A 37 -3.64 -4.47 9.53
C ALA A 37 -3.09 -4.69 8.12
N TYR A 38 -1.90 -5.27 8.00
CA TYR A 38 -1.33 -5.67 6.70
C TYR A 38 -2.20 -6.74 6.00
N GLU A 39 -2.61 -7.78 6.71
CA GLU A 39 -3.39 -8.87 6.12
C GLU A 39 -4.77 -8.39 5.64
N VAL A 40 -5.43 -7.51 6.41
CA VAL A 40 -6.69 -6.86 6.04
C VAL A 40 -6.49 -5.97 4.81
N CYS A 41 -5.45 -5.14 4.80
CA CYS A 41 -5.09 -4.30 3.65
C CYS A 41 -4.87 -5.16 2.38
N ARG A 42 -4.09 -6.23 2.49
CA ARG A 42 -3.82 -7.15 1.39
C ARG A 42 -5.07 -7.84 0.88
N ARG A 43 -5.93 -8.36 1.76
CA ARG A 43 -7.19 -9.01 1.38
C ARG A 43 -8.10 -8.04 0.65
N SER A 44 -8.26 -6.83 1.19
CA SER A 44 -9.08 -5.77 0.60
C SER A 44 -8.58 -5.40 -0.80
N LEU A 45 -7.27 -5.15 -0.97
CA LEU A 45 -6.66 -4.87 -2.27
C LEU A 45 -6.98 -5.96 -3.31
N ILE A 46 -6.77 -7.22 -2.95
CA ILE A 46 -6.99 -8.35 -3.86
C ILE A 46 -8.48 -8.49 -4.23
N ARG A 47 -9.40 -8.26 -3.27
CA ARG A 47 -10.84 -8.38 -3.51
C ARG A 47 -11.41 -7.28 -4.39
N HIS A 48 -10.86 -6.07 -4.32
CA HIS A 48 -11.36 -4.91 -5.05
C HIS A 48 -10.60 -4.63 -6.35
N ALA A 49 -9.47 -5.28 -6.58
CA ALA A 49 -8.69 -5.08 -7.79
C ALA A 49 -9.40 -5.63 -9.04
N THR A 50 -9.36 -4.85 -10.11
CA THR A 50 -9.82 -5.25 -11.46
C THR A 50 -8.71 -5.88 -12.29
N VAL A 51 -7.49 -5.96 -11.75
CA VAL A 51 -6.32 -6.56 -12.36
C VAL A 51 -5.64 -7.49 -11.35
N PRO A 52 -4.91 -8.53 -11.79
CA PRO A 52 -4.14 -9.36 -10.88
C PRO A 52 -3.14 -8.51 -10.08
N LEU A 53 -3.10 -8.72 -8.76
CA LEU A 53 -2.15 -8.03 -7.87
C LEU A 53 -1.15 -9.01 -7.27
N ASP A 54 0.08 -8.53 -7.13
CA ASP A 54 1.10 -9.13 -6.30
C ASP A 54 1.42 -8.17 -5.14
N VAL A 55 0.73 -8.40 -4.02
CA VAL A 55 0.84 -7.58 -2.80
C VAL A 55 1.89 -8.18 -1.87
N ARG A 56 2.98 -7.43 -1.65
CA ARG A 56 4.15 -7.86 -0.89
C ARG A 56 4.40 -6.96 0.34
N PRO A 57 4.67 -7.53 1.52
CA PRO A 57 5.09 -6.76 2.68
C PRO A 57 6.57 -6.40 2.56
N ILE A 58 6.95 -5.20 2.97
CA ILE A 58 8.35 -4.75 3.05
C ILE A 58 8.92 -5.15 4.41
N ARG A 59 9.32 -6.41 4.55
CA ARG A 59 9.79 -6.99 5.82
C ARG A 59 11.28 -6.72 6.01
N GLN A 60 11.67 -6.07 7.12
CA GLN A 60 13.10 -5.83 7.39
C GLN A 60 13.94 -7.10 7.44
N PRO A 61 13.53 -8.21 8.08
CA PRO A 61 14.34 -9.43 8.11
C PRO A 61 14.70 -9.93 6.71
N ASP A 62 13.72 -9.94 5.80
CA ASP A 62 13.89 -10.42 4.42
C ASP A 62 14.80 -9.47 3.62
N LEU A 63 14.66 -8.15 3.81
CA LEU A 63 15.53 -7.15 3.20
C LEU A 63 16.98 -7.24 3.71
N ARG A 64 17.17 -7.50 5.01
CA ARG A 64 18.51 -7.68 5.60
C ARG A 64 19.17 -8.94 5.10
N ALA A 65 18.43 -10.06 5.08
CA ALA A 65 18.91 -11.33 4.57
C ALA A 65 19.32 -11.26 3.09
N SER A 66 18.64 -10.44 2.29
CA SER A 66 18.96 -10.18 0.88
C SER A 66 19.99 -9.07 0.65
N GLY A 67 20.55 -8.46 1.70
CA GLY A 67 21.52 -7.37 1.59
C GLY A 67 20.94 -6.04 1.09
N LEU A 68 19.62 -5.90 1.06
CA LEU A 68 18.90 -4.73 0.56
C LEU A 68 18.68 -3.64 1.64
N TYR A 69 18.94 -3.94 2.91
CA TYR A 69 18.80 -2.99 4.01
C TYR A 69 19.70 -3.35 5.18
N TRP A 70 20.36 -2.37 5.80
CA TRP A 70 21.23 -2.65 6.96
C TRP A 70 21.23 -1.56 8.05
N ARG A 71 20.52 -0.43 7.84
CA ARG A 71 20.45 0.68 8.80
C ARG A 71 20.02 0.24 10.21
N THR A 72 20.72 0.71 11.24
CA THR A 72 20.33 0.49 12.65
C THR A 72 19.09 1.32 12.98
N ARG A 73 18.12 0.72 13.69
CA ARG A 73 16.92 1.42 14.13
C ARG A 73 17.27 2.55 15.08
N GLY A 74 16.86 3.77 14.75
CA GLY A 74 16.97 4.96 15.59
C GLY A 74 15.76 5.17 16.49
N HIS A 75 15.93 5.98 17.53
CA HIS A 75 14.86 6.31 18.49
C HIS A 75 13.68 7.10 17.90
N MET A 76 13.89 7.77 16.76
CA MET A 76 12.88 8.58 16.08
C MET A 76 12.01 7.76 15.10
N GLU A 77 12.24 6.45 14.97
CA GLU A 77 11.49 5.57 14.08
C GLU A 77 10.24 5.03 14.77
N SER A 78 9.06 5.53 14.36
CA SER A 78 7.77 5.13 14.91
C SER A 78 7.40 3.69 14.59
N THR A 79 7.71 3.22 13.37
CA THR A 79 7.43 1.85 12.90
C THR A 79 8.67 1.19 12.33
N GLU A 80 8.64 -0.13 12.21
CA GLU A 80 9.72 -0.90 11.56
C GLU A 80 9.91 -0.51 10.09
N PHE A 81 8.88 0.01 9.41
CA PHE A 81 8.98 0.38 8.00
C PHE A 81 9.35 1.85 7.73
N SER A 82 9.71 2.62 8.77
CA SER A 82 9.98 4.07 8.68
C SER A 82 10.94 4.44 7.52
N PHE A 83 12.01 3.66 7.35
CA PHE A 83 12.97 3.83 6.26
C PHE A 83 12.80 2.83 5.12
N THR A 84 12.38 1.58 5.40
CA THR A 84 12.28 0.57 4.34
C THR A 84 11.21 0.88 3.30
N ARG A 85 10.18 1.67 3.64
CA ARG A 85 9.19 2.15 2.66
C ARG A 85 9.83 2.94 1.50
N PHE A 86 11.01 3.52 1.70
CA PHE A 86 11.73 4.22 0.63
C PHE A 86 12.43 3.29 -0.35
N LEU A 87 12.46 1.97 -0.10
CA LEU A 87 12.86 0.99 -1.10
C LEU A 87 11.77 0.71 -2.13
N THR A 88 10.52 1.11 -1.91
CA THR A 88 9.41 0.83 -2.84
C THR A 88 9.73 1.23 -4.29
N PRO A 89 10.26 2.43 -4.59
CA PRO A 89 10.57 2.81 -5.97
C PRO A 89 11.71 1.98 -6.58
N PHE A 90 12.67 1.53 -5.77
CA PHE A 90 13.73 0.61 -6.18
C PHE A 90 13.15 -0.79 -6.48
N LEU A 91 12.33 -1.32 -5.58
CA LEU A 91 11.66 -2.62 -5.72
C LEU A 91 10.70 -2.65 -6.92
N ALA A 92 10.07 -1.51 -7.26
CA ALA A 92 9.23 -1.36 -8.44
C ALA A 92 10.04 -1.41 -9.75
N GLY A 93 11.35 -1.19 -9.72
CA GLY A 93 12.22 -1.33 -10.89
C GLY A 93 12.22 -0.13 -11.84
N HIS A 94 11.77 1.05 -11.39
CA HIS A 94 11.79 2.25 -12.24
C HIS A 94 13.23 2.70 -12.50
N PRO A 95 13.70 2.88 -13.75
CA PRO A 95 15.13 3.05 -14.06
C PRO A 95 15.84 4.15 -13.26
N LYS A 96 15.26 5.35 -13.16
CA LYS A 96 15.85 6.47 -12.38
C LYS A 96 15.88 6.19 -10.88
N ASN A 97 14.87 5.47 -10.36
CA ASN A 97 14.82 5.11 -8.95
C ASN A 97 15.81 4.00 -8.62
N VAL A 98 15.95 2.99 -9.49
CA VAL A 98 16.95 1.92 -9.30
C VAL A 98 18.37 2.47 -9.32
N ALA A 99 18.64 3.48 -10.15
CA ALA A 99 19.95 4.12 -10.22
C ALA A 99 20.28 4.96 -8.97
N ALA A 100 19.30 5.67 -8.39
CA ALA A 100 19.53 6.63 -7.31
C ALA A 100 19.20 6.10 -5.89
N LEU A 101 18.15 5.28 -5.74
CA LEU A 101 17.71 4.68 -4.48
C LEU A 101 18.27 3.26 -4.31
N THR A 102 19.59 3.13 -4.31
CA THR A 102 20.22 1.85 -4.00
C THR A 102 19.95 1.44 -2.53
N PRO A 103 20.11 0.14 -2.18
CA PRO A 103 20.14 -0.32 -0.79
C PRO A 103 21.05 0.52 0.12
N ASP A 104 22.20 0.93 -0.41
CA ASP A 104 23.14 1.80 0.29
C ASP A 104 22.56 3.21 0.52
N ALA A 105 21.95 3.80 -0.50
CA ALA A 105 21.32 5.12 -0.37
C ALA A 105 20.20 5.13 0.69
N VAL A 106 19.30 4.14 0.68
CA VAL A 106 18.23 4.06 1.70
C VAL A 106 18.80 3.82 3.10
N SER A 107 19.88 3.06 3.20
CA SER A 107 20.49 2.73 4.49
C SER A 107 21.30 3.88 5.08
N THR A 108 21.85 4.78 4.26
CA THR A 108 22.79 5.84 4.69
C THR A 108 22.22 7.25 4.67
N LYS A 109 21.30 7.57 3.75
CA LYS A 109 20.80 8.95 3.58
C LYS A 109 19.94 9.38 4.77
N THR A 110 19.81 10.70 4.92
CA THR A 110 18.97 11.28 5.97
C THR A 110 17.48 11.09 5.66
N GLY A 111 16.63 11.10 6.70
CA GLY A 111 15.18 11.10 6.51
C GLY A 111 14.72 12.27 5.62
N ALA A 112 15.30 13.47 5.81
CA ALA A 112 14.97 14.64 4.99
C ALA A 112 15.27 14.45 3.50
N PHE A 113 16.39 13.81 3.16
CA PHE A 113 16.72 13.48 1.76
C PHE A 113 15.68 12.53 1.15
N LEU A 114 15.35 11.47 1.89
CA LEU A 114 14.40 10.43 1.45
C LEU A 114 12.97 10.96 1.30
N HIS A 115 12.50 11.72 2.29
CA HIS A 115 11.16 12.30 2.29
C HIS A 115 10.91 13.33 1.19
N ARG A 116 11.96 14.06 0.79
CA ARG A 116 11.86 15.09 -0.25
C ARG A 116 12.06 14.54 -1.66
N PHE A 117 12.26 13.23 -1.81
CA PHE A 117 12.61 12.64 -3.11
C PHE A 117 13.78 13.36 -3.79
N SER A 118 14.81 13.75 -3.02
CA SER A 118 15.84 14.73 -3.46
C SER A 118 16.73 14.28 -4.63
N TRP A 119 16.49 13.08 -5.19
CA TRP A 119 17.15 12.56 -6.38
C TRP A 119 16.31 12.69 -7.66
N LEU A 120 15.07 13.15 -7.52
CA LEU A 120 14.15 13.45 -8.61
C LEU A 120 14.04 14.96 -8.78
N ASP A 121 13.71 15.35 -10.01
CA ASP A 121 13.30 16.71 -10.33
C ASP A 121 11.79 16.85 -10.04
N ASP A 122 11.33 18.05 -9.68
CA ASP A 122 9.94 18.27 -9.23
C ASP A 122 8.91 17.87 -10.30
N ASP A 123 9.24 18.01 -11.59
CA ASP A 123 8.39 17.66 -12.72
C ASP A 123 8.28 16.14 -12.97
N GLU A 124 9.11 15.33 -12.30
CA GLU A 124 9.01 13.87 -12.30
C GLU A 124 8.13 13.33 -11.17
N ILE A 125 7.71 14.19 -10.25
CA ILE A 125 6.88 13.82 -9.10
C ILE A 125 5.43 14.18 -9.42
N GLY A 126 4.65 13.15 -9.79
CA GLY A 126 3.21 13.30 -10.00
C GLY A 126 2.42 13.44 -8.70
N GLU A 127 1.23 14.01 -8.80
CA GLU A 127 0.24 14.00 -7.71
C GLU A 127 -0.61 12.73 -7.74
N VAL A 128 -1.13 12.35 -6.58
CA VAL A 128 -2.11 11.27 -6.43
C VAL A 128 -3.42 11.89 -5.96
N PRO A 129 -4.56 11.59 -6.61
CA PRO A 129 -5.86 12.08 -6.13
C PRO A 129 -6.09 11.71 -4.66
N PHE A 130 -6.57 12.66 -3.85
CA PHE A 130 -6.67 12.46 -2.41
C PHE A 130 -7.53 11.25 -2.01
N VAL A 131 -8.49 10.82 -2.86
CA VAL A 131 -9.29 9.61 -2.62
C VAL A 131 -8.46 8.32 -2.57
N TRP A 132 -7.27 8.31 -3.17
CA TRP A 132 -6.30 7.20 -3.09
C TRP A 132 -5.33 7.34 -1.91
N ASN A 133 -5.43 8.42 -1.14
CA ASN A 133 -4.72 8.65 0.12
C ASN A 133 -5.66 9.40 1.09
N PHE A 134 -6.86 8.85 1.30
CA PHE A 134 -7.91 9.54 2.04
C PHE A 134 -7.58 9.48 3.53
N LEU A 135 -7.21 10.62 4.09
CA LEU A 135 -6.84 10.79 5.49
C LEU A 135 -8.10 10.81 6.36
N VAL A 136 -8.36 9.70 7.03
CA VAL A 136 -9.52 9.52 7.91
C VAL A 136 -9.50 10.59 9.01
N GLY A 137 -10.63 11.26 9.23
CA GLY A 137 -10.74 12.38 10.18
C GLY A 137 -10.19 13.74 9.70
N HIS A 138 -9.58 13.80 8.51
CA HIS A 138 -9.11 15.06 7.90
C HIS A 138 -9.81 15.36 6.57
N ASN A 139 -9.93 14.38 5.68
CA ASN A 139 -10.69 14.50 4.45
C ASN A 139 -12.19 14.34 4.72
N LYS A 140 -13.02 14.81 3.78
CA LYS A 140 -14.47 14.69 3.85
C LYS A 140 -15.00 14.17 2.52
N VAL A 141 -16.00 13.31 2.60
CA VAL A 141 -16.83 12.95 1.45
C VAL A 141 -17.87 14.04 1.27
N ASP A 142 -17.97 14.59 0.07
CA ASP A 142 -19.07 15.42 -0.35
C ASP A 142 -20.21 14.50 -0.83
N PRO A 143 -21.38 14.52 -0.17
CA PRO A 143 -22.50 13.66 -0.55
C PRO A 143 -23.04 13.97 -1.95
N ASP A 144 -22.81 15.18 -2.46
CA ASP A 144 -23.27 15.62 -3.78
C ASP A 144 -22.21 15.39 -4.88
N ASP A 145 -20.97 15.02 -4.51
CA ASP A 145 -19.89 14.71 -5.44
C ASP A 145 -19.29 13.31 -5.20
N PRO A 146 -19.69 12.30 -5.98
CA PRO A 146 -19.19 10.93 -5.84
C PRO A 146 -17.69 10.78 -6.13
N THR A 147 -17.04 11.79 -6.76
CA THR A 147 -15.60 11.75 -7.01
C THR A 147 -14.78 11.94 -5.73
N THR A 148 -15.41 12.35 -4.63
CA THR A 148 -14.80 12.50 -3.31
C THR A 148 -14.80 11.22 -2.48
N GLN A 149 -15.47 10.16 -2.94
CA GLN A 149 -15.54 8.89 -2.23
C GLN A 149 -14.15 8.23 -2.14
N PRO A 150 -13.69 7.82 -0.94
CA PRO A 150 -12.40 7.15 -0.78
C PRO A 150 -12.30 5.86 -1.58
N LYS A 151 -11.13 5.68 -2.19
CA LYS A 151 -10.68 4.44 -2.84
C LYS A 151 -9.63 3.71 -1.99
N ALA A 152 -8.89 4.44 -1.16
CA ALA A 152 -7.98 3.90 -0.16
C ALA A 152 -8.00 4.76 1.10
N LEU A 153 -8.20 4.12 2.24
CA LEU A 153 -8.29 4.76 3.56
C LEU A 153 -6.93 4.77 4.24
N HIS A 154 -6.54 5.94 4.74
CA HIS A 154 -5.34 6.16 5.53
C HIS A 154 -5.74 6.62 6.94
N TYR A 155 -5.71 5.69 7.89
CA TYR A 155 -5.94 5.96 9.31
C TYR A 155 -4.72 6.66 9.93
N THR A 156 -4.72 7.99 9.94
CA THR A 156 -3.55 8.81 10.32
C THR A 156 -3.19 8.77 11.81
N CYS A 157 -4.20 8.66 12.68
CA CYS A 157 -4.02 8.66 14.13
C CYS A 157 -3.91 7.24 14.73
N GLY A 158 -4.15 6.21 13.92
CA GLY A 158 -4.36 4.82 14.34
C GLY A 158 -5.70 4.30 13.81
N GLY A 159 -5.73 3.03 13.40
CA GLY A 159 -6.93 2.42 12.81
C GLY A 159 -7.71 1.54 13.79
N PRO A 160 -8.82 0.94 13.32
CA PRO A 160 -9.79 0.23 14.17
C PRO A 160 -9.25 -0.98 14.93
N TRP A 161 -8.06 -1.48 14.55
CA TRP A 161 -7.35 -2.54 15.29
C TRP A 161 -6.75 -2.06 16.62
N PHE A 162 -6.68 -0.76 16.86
CA PHE A 162 -6.31 -0.20 18.15
C PHE A 162 -7.56 0.14 18.96
N ASP A 163 -7.58 -0.24 20.23
CA ASP A 163 -8.73 -0.07 21.12
C ASP A 163 -9.24 1.38 21.17
N ARG A 164 -8.32 2.36 21.20
CA ARG A 164 -8.63 3.79 21.21
C ARG A 164 -9.33 4.28 19.94
N TYR A 165 -9.21 3.58 18.82
CA TYR A 165 -9.68 4.01 17.50
C TYR A 165 -10.72 3.07 16.89
N ARG A 166 -11.32 2.21 17.72
CA ARG A 166 -12.30 1.20 17.28
C ARG A 166 -13.53 1.81 16.60
N ASP A 167 -13.93 3.01 17.02
CA ASP A 167 -15.13 3.71 16.53
C ASP A 167 -14.79 4.90 15.60
N CYS A 168 -13.62 4.88 14.95
CA CYS A 168 -13.25 5.95 14.01
C CYS A 168 -14.08 5.89 12.70
N GLU A 169 -14.04 6.97 11.92
CA GLU A 169 -14.72 7.04 10.63
C GLU A 169 -14.25 5.89 9.70
N PHE A 170 -15.20 5.23 9.03
CA PHE A 170 -15.00 4.02 8.21
C PHE A 170 -14.53 2.76 8.95
N ALA A 171 -14.56 2.74 10.29
CA ALA A 171 -14.14 1.58 11.07
C ALA A 171 -14.95 0.31 10.75
N ASP A 172 -16.24 0.47 10.45
CA ASP A 172 -17.15 -0.60 10.06
C ASP A 172 -16.64 -1.39 8.84
N LEU A 173 -16.08 -0.69 7.85
CA LEU A 173 -15.51 -1.31 6.65
C LEU A 173 -14.30 -2.18 6.99
N TRP A 174 -13.41 -1.69 7.86
CA TRP A 174 -12.23 -2.45 8.28
C TRP A 174 -12.62 -3.65 9.15
N ILE A 175 -13.53 -3.45 10.11
CA ILE A 175 -13.98 -4.50 11.03
C ILE A 175 -14.59 -5.65 10.24
N LYS A 176 -15.48 -5.34 9.29
CA LYS A 176 -16.08 -6.34 8.41
C LYS A 176 -15.01 -7.13 7.64
N GLU A 177 -14.06 -6.44 7.01
CA GLU A 177 -12.99 -7.08 6.26
C GLU A 177 -12.11 -7.99 7.14
N ALA A 178 -11.82 -7.56 8.38
CA ALA A 178 -11.06 -8.33 9.36
C ALA A 178 -11.81 -9.57 9.87
N GLU A 179 -13.10 -9.46 10.16
CA GLU A 179 -13.93 -10.59 10.57
C GLU A 179 -14.03 -11.65 9.47
N GLU A 180 -14.28 -11.23 8.22
CA GLU A 180 -14.32 -12.15 7.08
C GLU A 180 -12.95 -12.84 6.86
N LEU A 181 -11.84 -12.10 6.98
CA LEU A 181 -10.49 -12.67 6.90
C LEU A 181 -10.25 -13.73 7.98
N ARG A 182 -10.66 -13.49 9.23
CA ARG A 182 -10.51 -14.43 10.34
C ARG A 182 -11.32 -15.71 10.07
N ALA A 183 -12.57 -15.58 9.65
CA ALA A 183 -13.43 -16.71 9.29
C ALA A 183 -12.83 -17.54 8.13
N GLU A 184 -12.26 -16.90 7.11
CA GLU A 184 -11.56 -17.59 6.01
C GLU A 184 -10.34 -18.37 6.50
N LYS A 185 -9.54 -17.79 7.42
CA LYS A 185 -8.38 -18.45 8.01
C LYS A 185 -8.78 -19.67 8.85
N GLU A 186 -9.83 -19.54 9.65
CA GLU A 186 -10.39 -20.65 10.44
C GLU A 186 -10.87 -21.79 9.54
N LYS A 187 -11.63 -21.47 8.48
CA LYS A 187 -12.09 -22.47 7.51
C LYS A 187 -10.94 -23.21 6.84
N ARG A 188 -9.90 -22.49 6.38
CA ARG A 188 -8.71 -23.09 5.76
C ARG A 188 -7.94 -23.97 6.73
N ARG A 189 -7.85 -23.56 7.99
CA ARG A 189 -7.20 -24.36 9.04
C ARG A 189 -7.96 -25.66 9.29
N ALA A 190 -9.28 -25.58 9.49
CA ALA A 190 -10.12 -26.76 9.70
C ALA A 190 -10.09 -27.71 8.50
N GLU A 191 -10.02 -27.19 7.27
CA GLU A 191 -9.86 -27.99 6.06
C GLU A 191 -8.49 -28.68 5.99
N LYS A 192 -7.41 -27.98 6.33
CA LYS A 192 -6.07 -28.59 6.40
C LYS A 192 -6.00 -29.69 7.44
N GLU A 193 -6.53 -29.45 8.64
CA GLU A 193 -6.59 -30.44 9.72
C GLU A 193 -7.43 -31.67 9.33
N ARG A 194 -8.54 -31.47 8.60
CA ARG A 194 -9.36 -32.58 8.06
C ARG A 194 -8.58 -33.42 7.05
N LEU A 195 -7.89 -32.79 6.09
CA LEU A 195 -7.10 -33.49 5.07
C LEU A 195 -5.93 -34.26 5.69
N GLU A 196 -5.25 -33.70 6.69
CA GLU A 196 -4.16 -34.39 7.41
C GLU A 196 -4.65 -35.65 8.14
N LEU A 197 -5.85 -35.63 8.72
CA LEU A 197 -6.45 -36.82 9.34
C LEU A 197 -6.85 -37.89 8.32
N GLU A 198 -7.38 -37.49 7.16
CA GLU A 198 -7.72 -38.43 6.07
C GLU A 198 -6.47 -39.12 5.50
N ASP A 199 -5.33 -38.41 5.41
CA ASP A 199 -4.05 -38.96 4.95
C ASP A 199 -3.44 -39.94 5.97
N ASP A 200 -3.56 -39.66 7.28
CA ASP A 200 -3.06 -40.52 8.36
C ASP A 200 -3.89 -41.81 8.54
N GLU A 201 -5.20 -41.81 8.24
CA GLU A 201 -6.05 -43.01 8.26
C GLU A 201 -5.85 -43.91 7.02
N GLY A 202 -5.27 -43.37 5.94
CA GLY A 202 -5.04 -44.06 4.66
C GLY A 202 -3.68 -44.78 4.53
N ASN A 203 -2.79 -44.67 5.51
CA ASN A 203 -1.43 -45.24 5.52
C ASN A 203 -1.21 -46.22 6.68
#